data_AF-A0A6J2XY36-F1
#
_entry.id   AF-A0A6J2XY36-F1
#
_cell.length_a   1.000
_cell.length_b   1.000
_cell.length_c   1.000
_cell.angle_alpha   90.00
_cell.angle_beta   90.00
_cell.angle_gamma   90.00
#
_symmetry.space_group_name_H-M   'P 1'
#
loop_
_entity.id
_entity.type
_entity.pdbx_description
1 polymer ?
#
loop_
_entity_poly.entity_id
_entity_poly.type
_entity_poly.pdbx_seq_one_letter_code
_entity_poly.pdbx_strand_id
1 'polypeptide(L)'
;MENPEHYSAYLYFPSQATSELVTTQDCWGNNNSPTSSYDSLSEESFSSQVPSPSGRNTRGRVSPQVLKRRRLAANARERRRMQNLNQAFDRLRTFLPQLGQDRQLSKFETLQMAQTYISALYDLLDQAPSR
;
A
#
# COMPACT_ATOMS: atom_id res chain seq x y z
N MET A 1 39.98 -19.30 13.03
CA MET A 1 40.50 -17.99 12.61
C MET A 1 39.45 -17.37 11.72
N GLU A 2 38.52 -16.65 12.34
CA GLU A 2 37.44 -15.93 11.65
C GLU A 2 38.04 -14.75 10.88
N ASN A 3 37.62 -14.60 9.63
CA ASN A 3 38.11 -13.58 8.70
C ASN A 3 37.30 -12.29 8.91
N PRO A 4 37.89 -11.14 9.32
CA PRO A 4 37.12 -9.99 9.83
C PRO A 4 36.65 -8.97 8.77
N GLU A 5 36.79 -9.23 7.47
CA GLU A 5 36.72 -8.17 6.46
C GLU A 5 35.34 -7.92 5.82
N HIS A 6 34.22 -8.31 6.45
CA HIS A 6 32.90 -8.23 5.80
C HIS A 6 31.94 -7.14 6.30
N TYR A 7 32.44 -6.09 6.97
CA TYR A 7 31.60 -4.98 7.50
C TYR A 7 31.84 -3.59 6.87
N SER A 8 32.72 -3.47 5.86
CA SER A 8 33.09 -2.16 5.27
C SER A 8 32.23 -1.74 4.05
N ALA A 9 31.30 -2.58 3.58
CA ALA A 9 30.63 -2.35 2.30
C ALA A 9 29.51 -1.28 2.30
N TYR A 10 29.28 -0.55 3.40
CA TYR A 10 28.18 0.43 3.47
C TYR A 10 28.56 1.90 3.31
N LEU A 11 29.82 2.26 3.05
CA LEU A 11 30.19 3.67 2.88
C LEU A 11 31.17 3.89 1.71
N TYR A 12 30.66 3.82 0.48
CA TYR A 12 31.30 4.48 -0.67
C TYR A 12 30.27 4.84 -1.74
N PHE A 13 29.89 6.12 -1.80
CA PHE A 13 29.24 6.73 -2.97
C PHE A 13 30.26 7.66 -3.64
N PRO A 14 30.92 7.24 -4.73
CA PRO A 14 31.70 8.16 -5.54
C PRO A 14 30.77 8.90 -6.50
N SER A 15 30.80 10.22 -6.40
CA SER A 15 30.37 11.15 -7.44
C SER A 15 31.21 10.92 -8.70
N GLN A 16 30.57 10.83 -9.87
CA GLN A 16 30.99 11.56 -11.07
C GLN A 16 29.92 11.50 -12.16
N ALA A 17 29.63 12.67 -12.70
CA ALA A 17 28.74 12.91 -13.83
C ALA A 17 29.32 12.31 -15.12
N THR A 18 28.48 11.65 -15.90
CA THR A 18 28.65 11.53 -17.36
C THR A 18 27.28 11.78 -18.01
N SER A 19 27.28 12.69 -18.97
CA SER A 19 26.15 13.01 -19.83
C SER A 19 25.95 11.88 -20.83
N GLU A 20 24.75 11.29 -20.90
CA GLU A 20 24.12 10.91 -22.18
C GLU A 20 22.59 11.03 -22.02
N LEU A 21 22.01 11.91 -22.83
CA LEU A 21 20.57 12.12 -22.95
C LEU A 21 20.00 10.99 -23.82
N VAL A 22 19.44 9.95 -23.20
CA VAL A 22 18.48 9.07 -23.87
C VAL A 22 17.08 9.52 -23.46
N THR A 23 16.47 10.31 -24.36
CA THR A 23 15.06 10.67 -24.33
C THR A 23 14.24 9.40 -24.51
N THR A 24 13.76 8.82 -23.40
CA THR A 24 12.64 7.89 -23.49
C THR A 24 11.39 8.74 -23.58
N GLN A 25 11.02 9.05 -24.83
CA GLN A 25 9.83 9.81 -25.15
C GLN A 25 8.60 9.07 -24.61
N ASP A 26 7.83 9.79 -23.80
CA ASP A 26 6.56 9.39 -23.24
C ASP A 26 5.57 8.94 -24.33
N CYS A 27 5.14 7.68 -24.29
CA CYS A 27 3.92 7.24 -24.98
C CYS A 27 2.69 7.49 -24.10
N TRP A 28 2.54 8.72 -23.61
CA TRP A 28 1.25 9.21 -23.14
C TRP A 28 0.73 10.18 -24.19
N GLY A 29 0.20 9.60 -25.27
CA GLY A 29 -0.61 10.33 -26.23
C GLY A 29 -1.85 10.86 -25.53
N ASN A 30 -1.80 12.13 -25.15
CA ASN A 30 -2.96 12.91 -24.74
C ASN A 30 -3.36 13.80 -25.91
N ASN A 31 -4.58 13.62 -26.41
CA ASN A 31 -5.40 14.67 -27.01
C ASN A 31 -6.83 14.11 -27.15
N ASN A 32 -7.65 14.35 -26.13
CA ASN A 32 -8.99 14.90 -26.32
C ASN A 32 -9.48 15.46 -24.98
N SER A 33 -9.56 16.79 -24.94
CA SER A 33 -10.11 17.61 -23.86
C SER A 33 -11.64 17.47 -23.76
N PRO A 34 -12.25 17.94 -22.65
CA PRO A 34 -13.52 17.44 -22.14
C PRO A 34 -14.73 18.11 -22.80
N THR A 35 -15.79 17.34 -23.01
CA THR A 35 -17.14 17.89 -23.19
C THR A 35 -18.07 17.33 -22.12
N SER A 36 -18.56 18.24 -21.30
CA SER A 36 -19.72 18.05 -20.43
C SER A 36 -20.97 17.95 -21.29
N SER A 37 -21.79 16.91 -21.11
CA SER A 37 -23.23 17.01 -21.36
C SER A 37 -23.97 15.74 -20.94
N TYR A 38 -24.86 15.93 -19.97
CA TYR A 38 -26.03 15.14 -19.57
C TYR A 38 -25.99 13.60 -19.50
N ASP A 39 -26.39 13.17 -18.31
CA ASP A 39 -26.98 11.90 -17.93
C ASP A 39 -27.92 11.31 -19.01
N SER A 40 -27.75 10.02 -19.29
CA SER A 40 -28.73 9.20 -20.01
C SER A 40 -28.66 7.79 -19.45
N LEU A 41 -29.49 7.57 -18.44
CA LEU A 41 -29.86 6.26 -17.94
C LEU A 41 -30.52 5.45 -19.07
N SER A 42 -29.73 4.65 -19.78
CA SER A 42 -30.25 3.59 -20.63
C SER A 42 -30.44 2.34 -19.77
N GLU A 43 -31.69 1.98 -19.50
CA GLU A 43 -32.06 0.70 -18.94
C GLU A 43 -31.66 -0.43 -19.90
N GLU A 44 -30.47 -0.99 -19.68
CA GLU A 44 -30.05 -2.22 -20.33
C GLU A 44 -30.85 -3.38 -19.75
N SER A 45 -31.81 -3.84 -20.55
CA SER A 45 -32.63 -5.03 -20.32
C SER A 45 -31.75 -6.22 -19.89
N PHE A 46 -31.89 -6.66 -18.63
CA PHE A 46 -31.17 -7.81 -18.08
C PHE A 46 -31.76 -9.11 -18.66
N SER A 47 -31.30 -9.50 -19.85
CA SER A 47 -31.59 -10.82 -20.41
C SER A 47 -30.89 -11.89 -19.56
N SER A 48 -31.65 -12.48 -18.64
CA SER A 48 -31.24 -13.61 -17.83
C SER A 48 -31.13 -14.87 -18.68
N GLN A 49 -30.01 -15.06 -19.38
CA GLN A 49 -29.66 -16.36 -19.93
C GLN A 49 -28.85 -17.14 -18.90
N VAL A 50 -29.54 -18.07 -18.24
CA VAL A 50 -28.97 -19.08 -17.34
C VAL A 50 -28.14 -20.07 -18.17
N PRO A 51 -26.82 -20.22 -17.96
CA PRO A 51 -26.07 -21.27 -18.62
C PRO A 51 -26.20 -22.59 -17.85
N SER A 52 -26.84 -23.58 -18.47
CA SER A 52 -26.90 -24.97 -17.99
C SER A 52 -25.51 -25.59 -17.83
N PRO A 53 -25.29 -26.47 -16.83
CA PRO A 53 -23.98 -27.01 -16.50
C PRO A 53 -23.69 -28.24 -17.36
N SER A 54 -23.20 -28.05 -18.58
CA SER A 54 -22.60 -29.16 -19.33
C SER A 54 -21.10 -29.17 -19.07
N GLY A 55 -20.67 -30.09 -18.22
CA GLY A 55 -19.27 -30.34 -17.92
C GLY A 55 -18.45 -30.51 -19.20
N ARG A 56 -17.32 -29.80 -19.27
CA ARG A 56 -16.23 -30.16 -20.16
C ARG A 56 -14.92 -29.77 -19.52
N ASN A 57 -14.27 -30.82 -19.03
CA ASN A 57 -12.92 -30.86 -18.51
C ASN A 57 -11.97 -30.36 -19.63
N THR A 58 -11.75 -29.05 -19.67
CA THR A 58 -10.69 -28.45 -20.47
C THR A 58 -9.73 -27.84 -19.46
N ARG A 59 -8.48 -28.29 -19.47
CA ARG A 59 -7.33 -27.57 -18.88
C ARG A 59 -7.11 -26.28 -19.69
N GLY A 60 -8.15 -25.46 -19.73
CA GLY A 60 -8.42 -24.45 -20.73
C GLY A 60 -7.91 -23.11 -20.25
N ARG A 61 -7.02 -22.53 -21.04
CA ARG A 61 -6.47 -21.19 -20.89
C ARG A 61 -7.59 -20.20 -20.52
N VAL A 62 -7.60 -19.73 -19.28
CA VAL A 62 -8.60 -18.78 -18.78
C VAL A 62 -8.58 -17.53 -19.67
N SER A 63 -9.75 -17.04 -20.09
CA SER A 63 -9.79 -15.91 -21.03
C SER A 63 -9.12 -14.66 -20.44
N PRO A 64 -8.47 -13.82 -21.26
CA PRO A 64 -7.80 -12.61 -20.79
C PRO A 64 -8.72 -11.67 -19.98
N GLN A 65 -10.01 -11.62 -20.34
CA GLN A 65 -11.02 -10.84 -19.62
C GLN A 65 -11.28 -11.38 -18.21
N VAL A 66 -11.38 -12.71 -18.05
CA VAL A 66 -11.55 -13.35 -16.73
C VAL A 66 -10.30 -13.13 -15.88
N LEU A 67 -9.10 -13.24 -16.45
CA LEU A 67 -7.84 -12.88 -15.76
C LEU A 67 -7.85 -11.43 -15.27
N LYS A 68 -8.25 -10.48 -16.13
CA LYS A 68 -8.35 -9.06 -15.78
C LYS A 68 -9.31 -8.85 -14.60
N ARG A 69 -10.50 -9.46 -14.64
CA ARG A 69 -11.50 -9.38 -13.55
C ARG A 69 -10.93 -9.96 -12.24
N ARG A 70 -10.27 -11.12 -12.28
CA ARG A 70 -9.64 -11.74 -11.11
C ARG A 70 -8.57 -10.84 -10.50
N ARG A 71 -7.71 -10.23 -11.33
CA ARG A 71 -6.68 -9.28 -10.88
C ARG A 71 -7.29 -8.05 -10.22
N LEU A 72 -8.33 -7.46 -10.82
CA LEU A 72 -9.03 -6.31 -10.23
C LEU A 72 -9.65 -6.65 -8.88
N ALA A 73 -10.30 -7.82 -8.76
CA ALA A 73 -10.85 -8.29 -7.50
C ALA A 73 -9.76 -8.53 -6.44
N ALA A 74 -8.61 -9.09 -6.83
CA ALA A 74 -7.47 -9.26 -5.93
C ALA A 74 -6.92 -7.93 -5.43
N ASN A 75 -6.72 -6.95 -6.32
CA ASN A 75 -6.27 -5.60 -5.96
C ASN A 75 -7.25 -4.89 -5.02
N ALA A 76 -8.55 -5.06 -5.25
CA ALA A 76 -9.58 -4.50 -4.36
C ALA A 76 -9.50 -5.10 -2.95
N ARG A 77 -9.27 -6.41 -2.83
CA ARG A 77 -9.07 -7.07 -1.52
C ARG A 77 -7.81 -6.57 -0.82
N GLU A 78 -6.69 -6.43 -1.53
CA GLU A 78 -5.45 -5.94 -0.93
C GLU A 78 -5.57 -4.48 -0.45
N ARG A 79 -6.28 -3.64 -1.21
CA ARG A 79 -6.60 -2.28 -0.76
C ARG A 79 -7.38 -2.28 0.55
N ARG A 80 -8.41 -3.13 0.68
CA ARG A 80 -9.16 -3.27 1.95
C ARG A 80 -8.28 -3.76 3.09
N ARG A 81 -7.42 -4.75 2.83
CA ARG A 81 -6.45 -5.25 3.81
C ARG A 81 -5.54 -4.12 4.31
N MET A 82 -5.01 -3.30 3.40
CA MET A 82 -4.17 -2.15 3.75
C MET A 82 -4.93 -1.03 4.45
N GLN A 83 -6.18 -0.78 4.08
CA GLN A 83 -7.04 0.17 4.80
C GLN A 83 -7.24 -0.24 6.26
N ASN A 84 -7.52 -1.52 6.53
CA ASN A 84 -7.67 -2.03 7.90
C ASN A 84 -6.36 -1.89 8.70
N LEU A 85 -5.22 -2.15 8.07
CA LEU A 85 -3.90 -1.95 8.69
C LEU A 85 -3.68 -0.47 9.05
N ASN A 86 -3.96 0.44 8.11
CA ASN A 86 -3.78 1.87 8.34
C ASN A 86 -4.73 2.38 9.44
N GLN A 87 -5.97 1.90 9.51
CA GLN A 87 -6.89 2.20 10.61
C GLN A 87 -6.35 1.75 11.98
N ALA A 88 -5.66 0.60 12.03
CA ALA A 88 -5.01 0.17 13.27
C ALA A 88 -3.85 1.10 13.67
N PHE A 89 -3.07 1.60 12.71
CA PHE A 89 -2.05 2.63 12.96
C PHE A 89 -2.68 3.94 13.46
N ASP A 90 -3.80 4.37 12.87
CA ASP A 90 -4.51 5.58 13.32
C ASP A 90 -5.01 5.44 14.76
N ARG A 91 -5.59 4.29 15.12
CA ARG A 91 -5.98 3.97 16.50
C ARG A 91 -4.78 3.95 17.44
N LEU A 92 -3.66 3.38 17.02
CA LEU A 92 -2.46 3.39 17.86
C LEU A 92 -2.02 4.83 18.17
N ARG A 93 -2.05 5.73 17.17
CA ARG A 93 -1.69 7.15 17.35
C ARG A 93 -2.56 7.88 18.36
N THR A 94 -3.82 7.48 18.57
CA THR A 94 -4.69 8.13 19.57
C THR A 94 -4.26 7.85 21.01
N PHE A 95 -3.52 6.76 21.26
CA PHE A 95 -3.01 6.42 22.59
C PHE A 95 -1.63 7.02 22.88
N LEU A 96 -1.01 7.62 21.86
CA LEU A 96 0.34 8.12 22.01
C LEU A 96 0.33 9.59 22.42
N PRO A 97 1.31 10.03 23.23
CA PRO A 97 1.43 11.42 23.62
C PRO A 97 1.65 12.29 22.36
N GLN A 98 0.78 13.28 22.16
CA GLN A 98 0.84 14.17 21.00
C GLN A 98 1.95 15.20 21.18
N LEU A 99 2.93 15.20 20.30
CA LEU A 99 4.05 16.14 20.32
C LEU A 99 3.65 17.47 19.65
N GLY A 100 2.62 18.14 20.16
CA GLY A 100 2.28 19.55 19.89
C GLY A 100 2.17 20.02 18.43
N GLN A 101 2.18 19.12 17.46
CA GLN A 101 2.16 19.43 16.04
C GLN A 101 0.94 18.74 15.43
N ASP A 102 0.15 19.48 14.66
CA ASP A 102 -0.99 18.98 13.87
C ASP A 102 -0.60 17.94 12.80
N ARG A 103 0.67 17.51 12.80
CA ARG A 103 1.24 16.54 11.89
C ARG A 103 1.09 15.12 12.43
N GLN A 104 0.59 14.23 11.58
CA GLN A 104 0.56 12.79 11.86
C GLN A 104 1.97 12.17 11.78
N LEU A 105 2.26 11.29 12.72
CA LEU A 105 3.50 10.52 12.75
C LEU A 105 3.56 9.48 11.63
N SER A 106 4.73 9.29 11.04
CA SER A 106 4.99 8.20 10.10
C SER A 106 4.83 6.82 10.78
N LYS A 107 4.80 5.75 9.98
CA LYS A 107 4.67 4.38 10.51
C LYS A 107 5.84 4.02 11.43
N PHE A 108 7.06 4.40 11.05
CA PHE A 108 8.25 4.15 11.87
C PHE A 108 8.20 4.93 13.18
N GLU A 109 7.96 6.25 13.11
CA GLU A 109 7.85 7.12 14.30
C GLU A 109 6.74 6.62 15.25
N THR A 110 5.60 6.18 14.71
CA THR A 110 4.48 5.62 15.51
C THR A 110 4.92 4.39 16.30
N LEU A 111 5.67 3.47 15.67
CA LEU A 111 6.15 2.25 16.35
C LEU A 111 7.23 2.57 17.38
N GLN A 112 8.19 3.43 17.04
CA GLN A 112 9.26 3.83 17.95
C GLN A 112 8.69 4.51 19.20
N MET A 113 7.78 5.46 19.01
CA MET A 113 7.17 6.17 20.13
C MET A 113 6.26 5.27 20.96
N ALA A 114 5.57 4.29 20.35
CA ALA A 114 4.81 3.30 21.12
C ALA A 114 5.71 2.46 22.04
N GLN A 115 6.87 2.02 21.55
CA GLN A 115 7.85 1.30 22.36
C GLN A 115 8.34 2.17 23.53
N THR A 116 8.79 3.40 23.24
CA THR A 116 9.25 4.34 24.26
C THR A 116 8.16 4.64 25.29
N TYR A 117 6.91 4.81 24.85
CA TYR A 117 5.80 5.14 25.73
C TYR A 117 5.45 3.98 26.67
N ILE A 118 5.41 2.75 26.16
CA ILE A 118 5.21 1.55 26.99
C ILE A 118 6.30 1.45 28.06
N SER A 119 7.58 1.62 27.70
CA SER A 119 8.68 1.59 28.67
C SER A 119 8.55 2.67 29.74
N ALA A 120 8.22 3.91 29.34
CA ALA A 120 8.04 5.01 30.29
C ALA A 120 6.88 4.77 31.28
N LEU A 121 5.81 4.11 30.82
CA LEU A 121 4.71 3.71 31.70
C LEU A 121 5.12 2.62 32.70
N TYR A 122 5.94 1.65 32.29
CA TYR A 122 6.51 0.65 33.21
C TYR A 122 7.40 1.31 34.27
N ASP A 123 8.32 2.17 33.86
CA ASP A 123 9.21 2.88 34.78
C ASP A 123 8.42 3.73 35.81
N LEU A 124 7.33 4.36 35.37
CA LEU A 124 6.46 5.14 36.25
C LEU A 124 5.74 4.28 37.29
N LEU A 125 5.31 3.08 36.91
CA LEU A 125 4.65 2.14 37.83
C LEU A 125 5.64 1.56 38.84
N ASP A 126 6.87 1.25 38.43
CA ASP A 126 7.91 0.72 39.32
C ASP A 126 8.43 1.78 40.32
N GLN A 127 8.41 3.05 39.92
CA GLN A 127 8.76 4.18 40.80
C GLN A 127 7.63 4.58 41.76
N ALA A 128 6.41 4.09 41.55
CA ALA A 128 5.30 4.39 42.44
C ALA A 128 5.50 3.63 43.76
N PRO A 129 5.62 4.33 44.92
CA PRO A 129 5.71 3.65 46.20
C PRO A 129 4.43 2.84 46.41
N SER A 130 4.58 1.55 46.73
CA SER A 130 3.48 0.66 47.09
C SER A 130 2.75 1.29 48.28
N ARG A 131 1.56 1.87 48.03
CA ARG A 131 0.69 2.46 49.06
C ARG A 131 -0.16 1.39 49.72
#